data_AF-A0A914YHY1-F1
#
_entry.id   AF-A0A914YHY1-F1
#
_cell.length_a   1.000
_cell.length_b   1.000
_cell.length_c   1.000
_cell.angle_alpha   90.00
_cell.angle_beta   90.00
_cell.angle_gamma   90.00
#
_symmetry.space_group_name_H-M   'P 1'
#
loop_
_entity.id
_entity.type
_entity.pdbx_description
1 polymer ?
#
loop_
_entity_poly.entity_id
_entity_poly.type
_entity_poly.pdbx_seq_one_letter_code
_entity_poly.pdbx_strand_id
1 'polypeptide(L)'
;MAGRTGAYLFSQILILTHWSDYHSMNKMAFYIASMALIVCFLLPRIRWKTMVNRISQNKTTISSSSSSSTLPKTYSEYISYRIRRLHSHFKLIYSNPRIRKWSFYWAMTTCMSLQVSLYYQTLFGIVQIGDNTPLNGFADAGYTFVSVILILIMNWYSINWDKWGELALVGISSLSATFLVIFSQAQHAYPMYACYIAYEAFYQLMITIAQ
;
A
#
# COMPACT_ATOMS: atom_id res chain seq x y z
N MET A 1 4.87 3.41 -5.69
CA MET A 1 3.98 3.47 -6.88
C MET A 1 4.71 3.20 -8.18
N ALA A 2 5.84 3.87 -8.48
CA ALA A 2 6.62 3.64 -9.72
C ALA A 2 6.96 2.17 -10.02
N GLY A 3 7.27 1.35 -9.01
CA GLY A 3 7.53 -0.08 -9.22
C GLY A 3 6.30 -0.91 -9.61
N ARG A 4 5.10 -0.53 -9.14
CA ARG A 4 3.84 -1.19 -9.52
C ARG A 4 3.42 -0.79 -10.93
N THR A 5 3.50 0.50 -11.27
CA THR A 5 3.16 0.99 -12.61
C THR A 5 4.08 0.40 -13.68
N GLY A 6 5.39 0.32 -13.40
CA GLY A 6 6.36 -0.33 -14.29
C GLY A 6 6.07 -1.83 -14.47
N ALA A 7 5.69 -2.54 -13.40
CA ALA A 7 5.33 -3.96 -13.49
C ALA A 7 4.05 -4.18 -14.31
N TYR A 8 3.03 -3.32 -14.17
CA TYR A 8 1.80 -3.42 -14.96
C TYR A 8 2.03 -3.08 -16.43
N LEU A 9 2.78 -2.03 -16.75
CA LEU A 9 3.13 -1.70 -18.14
C LEU A 9 3.96 -2.79 -18.80
N PHE A 10 4.91 -3.38 -18.08
CA PHE A 10 5.70 -4.52 -18.57
C PHE A 10 4.83 -5.75 -18.81
N SER A 11 3.89 -6.02 -17.89
CA SER A 11 2.88 -7.07 -18.05
C SER A 11 1.98 -6.82 -19.27
N GLN A 12 1.58 -5.58 -19.50
CA GLN A 12 0.77 -5.15 -20.64
C GLN A 12 1.45 -5.43 -21.97
N ILE A 13 2.72 -5.03 -22.06
CA ILE A 13 3.54 -5.15 -23.27
C ILE A 13 3.78 -6.63 -23.60
N LEU A 14 3.99 -7.48 -22.58
CA LEU A 14 4.16 -8.92 -22.75
C LEU A 14 2.90 -9.63 -23.28
N ILE A 15 1.71 -9.20 -22.81
CA ILE A 15 0.43 -9.76 -23.26
C ILE A 15 0.09 -9.26 -24.68
N LEU A 16 0.29 -7.96 -24.95
CA LEU A 16 0.02 -7.34 -26.27
C LEU A 16 0.92 -7.85 -27.39
N THR A 17 2.16 -8.24 -27.08
CA THR A 17 3.09 -8.81 -28.08
C THR A 17 2.84 -10.28 -28.38
N HIS A 18 1.86 -10.93 -27.74
CA HIS A 18 1.56 -12.37 -27.87
C HIS A 18 2.76 -13.29 -27.55
N TRP A 19 3.80 -12.77 -26.90
CA TRP A 19 5.05 -13.49 -26.65
C TRP A 19 4.96 -14.49 -25.48
N SER A 20 3.92 -14.40 -24.63
CA SER A 20 3.88 -15.18 -23.39
C SER A 20 2.45 -15.47 -22.93
N ASP A 21 2.11 -16.76 -22.81
CA ASP A 21 0.87 -17.24 -22.19
C ASP A 21 0.81 -16.93 -20.69
N TYR A 22 -0.40 -16.88 -20.12
CA TYR A 22 -0.65 -16.73 -18.68
C TYR A 22 0.18 -17.68 -17.80
N HIS A 23 0.46 -18.88 -18.30
CA HIS A 23 1.28 -19.88 -17.60
C HIS A 23 2.76 -19.45 -17.46
N SER A 24 3.29 -18.74 -18.46
CA SER A 24 4.67 -18.22 -18.45
C SER A 24 4.80 -16.99 -17.54
N MET A 25 3.76 -16.15 -17.45
CA MET A 25 3.73 -15.03 -16.50
C MET A 25 3.76 -15.50 -15.04
N ASN A 26 2.98 -16.53 -14.71
CA ASN A 26 2.93 -17.05 -13.34
C ASN A 26 4.26 -17.71 -12.92
N LYS A 27 4.97 -18.36 -13.87
CA LYS A 27 6.33 -18.87 -13.66
C LYS A 27 7.33 -17.75 -13.37
N MET A 28 7.21 -16.62 -14.06
CA MET A 28 8.09 -15.46 -13.84
C MET A 28 7.85 -14.81 -12.48
N ALA A 29 6.58 -14.71 -12.03
CA ALA A 29 6.26 -14.23 -10.69
C ALA A 29 6.86 -15.11 -9.58
N PHE A 30 6.82 -16.44 -9.76
CA PHE A 30 7.46 -17.38 -8.85
C PHE A 30 8.99 -17.19 -8.80
N TYR A 31 9.62 -16.96 -9.96
CA TYR A 31 11.07 -16.71 -10.04
C TYR A 31 11.49 -15.42 -9.33
N ILE A 32 10.72 -14.33 -9.47
CA ILE A 32 11.00 -13.07 -8.79
C ILE A 32 10.88 -13.24 -7.26
N ALA A 33 9.87 -13.99 -6.80
CA ALA A 33 9.70 -14.27 -5.37
C ALA A 33 10.84 -15.14 -4.81
N SER A 34 11.32 -16.13 -5.56
CA SER A 34 12.44 -16.98 -5.13
C SER A 34 13.77 -16.21 -5.11
N MET A 35 14.02 -15.34 -6.09
CA MET A 35 15.17 -14.43 -6.09
C MET A 35 15.13 -13.47 -4.90
N ALA A 36 13.96 -12.91 -4.58
CA ALA A 36 13.80 -12.05 -3.41
C ALA A 36 14.08 -12.81 -2.10
N LEU A 37 13.68 -14.08 -2.00
CA LEU A 37 14.03 -14.94 -0.86
C LEU A 37 15.53 -15.16 -0.77
N ILE A 38 16.21 -15.45 -1.87
CA ILE A 38 17.66 -15.64 -1.91
C ILE A 38 18.37 -14.36 -1.46
N VAL A 39 17.93 -13.19 -1.96
CA VAL A 39 18.44 -11.88 -1.52
C VAL A 39 18.20 -11.67 -0.01
N CYS A 40 17.03 -12.03 0.52
CA CYS A 40 16.76 -11.98 1.97
C CYS A 40 17.70 -12.87 2.79
N PHE A 41 18.12 -14.02 2.25
CA PHE A 41 19.12 -14.88 2.90
C PHE A 41 20.54 -14.31 2.82
N LEU A 42 20.85 -13.55 1.76
CA LEU A 42 22.13 -12.85 1.58
C LEU A 42 22.24 -11.55 2.40
N LEU A 43 21.13 -11.02 2.91
CA LEU A 43 21.16 -9.81 3.75
C LEU A 43 22.03 -10.06 5.00
N PRO A 44 22.93 -9.12 5.35
CA PRO A 44 23.87 -9.31 6.45
C PRO A 44 23.11 -9.53 7.76
N ARG A 45 23.30 -10.70 8.35
CA ARG A 45 22.63 -11.10 9.59
C ARG A 45 23.02 -10.15 10.73
N ILE A 46 22.10 -9.30 11.15
CA ILE A 46 22.31 -8.39 12.27
C ILE A 46 22.53 -9.20 13.55
N ARG A 47 23.77 -9.14 14.08
CA ARG A 47 24.13 -9.81 15.33
C ARG A 47 23.44 -9.10 16.49
N TRP A 48 22.57 -9.81 17.21
CA TRP A 48 21.82 -9.25 18.35
C TRP A 48 22.73 -8.65 19.42
N LYS A 49 23.93 -9.20 19.62
CA LYS A 49 24.95 -8.67 20.53
C LYS A 49 25.40 -7.25 20.18
N THR A 50 25.57 -6.95 18.89
CA THR A 50 25.90 -5.59 18.41
C THR A 50 24.76 -4.62 18.71
N MET A 51 23.51 -5.07 18.61
CA MET A 51 22.34 -4.25 18.96
C MET A 51 22.21 -4.02 20.47
N VAL A 52 22.51 -5.02 21.30
CA VAL A 52 22.54 -4.88 22.76
C VAL A 52 23.64 -3.90 23.18
N ASN A 53 24.83 -3.96 22.57
CA ASN A 53 25.90 -2.99 22.84
C ASN A 53 25.50 -1.56 22.46
N ARG A 54 24.81 -1.35 21.32
CA ARG A 54 24.26 -0.03 20.94
C ARG A 54 23.22 0.47 21.95
N ILE A 55 22.35 -0.41 22.45
CA ILE A 55 21.38 -0.06 23.50
C ILE A 55 22.10 0.32 24.79
N SER A 56 23.15 -0.42 25.16
CA SER A 56 23.98 -0.12 26.33
C SER A 56 24.68 1.23 26.21
N GLN A 57 25.31 1.51 25.06
CA GLN A 57 26.01 2.77 24.80
C GLN A 57 25.06 3.97 24.86
N ASN A 58 23.91 3.89 24.18
CA ASN A 58 22.88 4.94 24.27
C ASN A 58 22.37 5.11 25.70
N LYS A 59 22.28 4.04 26.48
CA LYS A 59 21.88 4.11 27.87
C LYS A 59 22.95 4.79 28.74
N THR A 60 24.25 4.48 28.59
CA THR A 60 25.32 5.19 29.32
C THR A 60 25.38 6.68 29.00
N THR A 61 25.03 7.10 27.77
CA THR A 61 24.95 8.52 27.41
C THR A 61 23.74 9.23 28.04
N ILE A 62 22.65 8.49 28.33
CA ILE A 62 21.40 9.05 28.88
C ILE A 62 21.31 8.88 30.41
N SER A 63 22.02 7.90 31.00
CA SER A 63 21.91 7.50 32.41
C SER A 63 22.80 8.27 33.40
N SER A 64 23.14 9.53 33.13
CA SER A 64 23.38 10.49 34.23
C SER A 64 22.10 10.80 35.02
N SER A 65 20.93 10.33 34.55
CA SER A 65 19.67 10.36 35.30
C SER A 65 18.86 9.07 35.07
N SER A 66 18.62 8.37 36.19
CA SER A 66 17.57 7.38 36.47
C SER A 66 17.50 5.99 35.76
N SER A 67 17.64 4.97 36.61
CA SER A 67 17.00 3.64 36.65
C SER A 67 17.59 2.43 35.91
N SER A 68 17.85 1.40 36.72
CA SER A 68 18.48 0.11 36.48
C SER A 68 17.58 -0.89 35.73
N SER A 69 17.32 -0.69 34.44
CA SER A 69 16.91 -1.81 33.59
C SER A 69 18.10 -2.74 33.30
N THR A 70 17.98 -4.00 33.73
CA THR A 70 18.95 -5.08 33.51
C THR A 70 19.13 -5.34 32.01
N LEU A 71 20.38 -5.42 31.54
CA LEU A 71 20.67 -5.76 30.15
C LEU A 71 20.27 -7.22 29.88
N PRO A 72 19.64 -7.54 28.74
CA PRO A 72 19.27 -8.90 28.39
C PRO A 72 20.53 -9.74 28.18
N LYS A 73 20.66 -10.84 28.94
CA LYS A 73 21.82 -11.75 28.88
C LYS A 73 21.59 -12.86 27.86
N THR A 74 20.33 -13.18 27.59
CA THR A 74 19.90 -14.25 26.66
C THR A 74 19.14 -13.67 25.47
N TYR A 75 19.23 -14.32 24.30
CA TYR A 75 18.51 -13.88 23.09
C TYR A 75 16.99 -13.80 23.28
N SER A 76 16.39 -14.73 24.04
CA SER A 76 14.95 -14.71 24.36
C SER A 76 14.54 -13.51 25.21
N GLU A 77 15.41 -13.07 26.13
CA GLU A 77 15.19 -11.85 26.91
C GLU A 77 15.28 -10.60 26.03
N TYR A 78 16.22 -10.60 25.08
CA TYR A 78 16.35 -9.51 24.11
C TYR A 78 15.08 -9.38 23.23
N ILE A 79 14.55 -10.49 22.71
CA ILE A 79 13.29 -10.49 21.96
C ILE A 79 12.14 -9.98 22.84
N SER A 80 12.00 -10.53 24.05
CA SER A 80 10.93 -10.14 24.97
C SER A 80 11.00 -8.66 25.32
N TYR A 81 12.20 -8.13 25.56
CA TYR A 81 12.44 -6.70 25.76
C TYR A 81 12.03 -5.87 24.54
N ARG A 82 12.39 -6.30 23.32
CA ARG A 82 12.03 -5.61 22.07
C ARG A 82 10.52 -5.62 21.82
N ILE A 83 9.84 -6.73 22.07
CA ILE A 83 8.38 -6.85 21.95
C ILE A 83 7.69 -5.94 22.95
N ARG A 84 8.09 -5.97 24.23
CA ARG A 84 7.53 -5.09 25.26
C ARG A 84 7.74 -3.61 24.92
N ARG A 85 8.93 -3.25 24.43
CA ARG A 85 9.25 -1.89 24.00
C ARG A 85 8.42 -1.46 22.78
N LEU A 86 8.26 -2.34 21.79
CA LEU A 86 7.40 -2.09 20.64
C LEU A 86 5.95 -1.87 21.08
N HIS A 87 5.44 -2.70 21.99
CA HIS A 87 4.09 -2.57 22.53
C HIS A 87 3.90 -1.27 23.34
N SER A 88 4.89 -0.88 24.14
CA SER A 88 4.84 0.40 24.86
C SER A 88 4.82 1.59 23.90
N HIS A 89 5.67 1.57 22.86
CA HIS A 89 5.68 2.61 21.83
C HIS A 89 4.39 2.63 21.03
N PHE A 90 3.84 1.47 20.72
CA PHE A 90 2.54 1.36 20.06
C PHE A 90 1.44 2.01 20.89
N LYS A 91 1.35 1.70 22.20
CA LYS A 91 0.40 2.35 23.11
C LYS A 91 0.60 3.87 23.16
N LEU A 92 1.85 4.33 23.22
CA LEU A 92 2.17 5.76 23.27
C LEU A 92 1.75 6.50 21.99
N ILE A 93 2.03 5.91 20.83
CA ILE A 93 1.66 6.46 19.51
C ILE A 93 0.14 6.50 19.35
N TYR A 94 -0.56 5.40 19.67
CA TYR A 94 -2.02 5.33 19.55
C TYR A 94 -2.78 6.07 20.66
N SER A 95 -2.09 6.55 21.70
CA SER A 95 -2.68 7.47 22.68
C SER A 95 -3.04 8.82 22.05
N ASN A 96 -2.42 9.19 20.92
CA ASN A 96 -2.77 10.41 20.21
C ASN A 96 -4.06 10.20 19.39
N PRO A 97 -5.15 10.93 19.70
CA PRO A 97 -6.43 10.76 19.00
C PRO A 97 -6.33 11.07 17.51
N ARG A 98 -5.44 11.97 17.10
CA ARG A 98 -5.19 12.28 15.68
C ARG A 98 -4.68 11.05 14.94
N ILE A 99 -3.65 10.39 15.48
CA ILE A 99 -3.03 9.21 14.86
C ILE A 99 -4.02 8.05 14.76
N ARG A 100 -4.87 7.87 15.78
CA ARG A 100 -5.93 6.84 15.77
C ARG A 100 -6.95 7.08 14.66
N LYS A 101 -7.41 8.33 14.46
CA LYS A 101 -8.34 8.70 13.37
C LYS A 101 -7.73 8.40 12.01
N TRP A 102 -6.50 8.87 11.76
CA TRP A 102 -5.80 8.64 10.49
C TRP A 102 -5.52 7.15 10.24
N SER A 103 -5.16 6.38 11.26
CA SER A 103 -4.94 4.93 11.13
C SER A 103 -6.22 4.18 10.80
N PHE A 104 -7.33 4.52 11.47
CA PHE A 104 -8.64 3.92 11.20
C PHE A 104 -9.08 4.20 9.76
N TYR A 105 -8.88 5.45 9.32
CA TYR A 105 -9.17 5.86 7.97
C TYR A 105 -8.36 5.07 6.94
N TRP A 106 -7.03 5.02 7.11
CA TRP A 106 -6.14 4.21 6.27
C TRP A 106 -6.56 2.74 6.17
N ALA A 107 -6.94 2.13 7.30
CA ALA A 107 -7.39 0.75 7.34
C ALA A 107 -8.71 0.55 6.59
N MET A 108 -9.69 1.43 6.83
CA MET A 108 -10.99 1.39 6.16
C MET A 108 -10.84 1.54 4.65
N THR A 109 -10.04 2.51 4.20
CA THR A 109 -9.83 2.73 2.78
C THR A 109 -9.10 1.56 2.13
N THR A 110 -8.06 1.02 2.77
CA THR A 110 -7.32 -0.13 2.23
C THR A 110 -8.24 -1.34 2.09
N CYS A 111 -9.10 -1.59 3.07
CA CYS A 111 -10.11 -2.64 3.00
C CYS A 111 -11.06 -2.42 1.80
N MET A 112 -11.54 -1.19 1.60
CA MET A 112 -12.46 -0.85 0.51
C MET A 112 -11.81 -1.05 -0.87
N SER A 113 -10.57 -0.58 -1.09
CA SER A 113 -9.85 -0.77 -2.35
C SER A 113 -9.59 -2.26 -2.65
N LEU A 114 -9.27 -3.06 -1.63
CA LEU A 114 -9.11 -4.51 -1.80
C LEU A 114 -10.42 -5.19 -2.22
N GLN A 115 -11.54 -4.81 -1.59
CA GLN A 115 -12.85 -5.36 -1.94
C GLN A 115 -13.26 -5.01 -3.38
N VAL A 116 -13.05 -3.75 -3.79
CA VAL A 116 -13.35 -3.31 -5.16
C VAL A 116 -12.44 -3.99 -6.18
N SER A 117 -11.15 -4.14 -5.88
CA SER A 117 -10.20 -4.83 -6.76
C SER A 117 -10.56 -6.29 -6.99
N LEU A 118 -10.99 -7.01 -5.94
CA LEU A 118 -11.45 -8.39 -6.06
C LEU A 118 -12.75 -8.48 -6.87
N TYR A 119 -13.71 -7.58 -6.59
CA TYR A 119 -14.96 -7.54 -7.33
C TYR A 119 -14.75 -7.24 -8.82
N TYR A 120 -13.91 -6.25 -9.13
CA TYR A 120 -13.48 -5.91 -10.48
C TYR A 120 -12.96 -7.15 -11.21
N GLN A 121 -11.96 -7.84 -10.67
CA GLN A 121 -11.39 -9.05 -11.29
C GLN A 121 -12.43 -10.13 -11.59
N THR A 122 -13.38 -10.33 -10.67
CA THR A 122 -14.44 -11.34 -10.83
C THR A 122 -15.41 -10.96 -11.95
N LEU A 123 -15.78 -9.68 -12.03
CA LEU A 123 -16.70 -9.17 -13.05
C LEU A 123 -16.05 -9.17 -14.45
N PHE A 124 -14.74 -8.91 -14.54
CA PHE A 124 -13.99 -9.09 -15.80
C PHE A 124 -13.93 -10.55 -16.25
N GLY A 125 -13.80 -11.48 -15.32
CA GLY A 125 -13.87 -12.91 -15.64
C GLY A 125 -15.19 -13.30 -16.33
N ILE A 126 -16.29 -12.63 -15.98
CA ILE A 126 -17.61 -12.87 -16.60
C ILE A 126 -17.74 -12.16 -17.95
N VAL A 127 -17.30 -10.89 -18.05
CA VAL A 127 -17.40 -10.09 -19.28
C VAL A 127 -16.49 -10.64 -20.39
N GLN A 128 -15.31 -11.15 -20.06
CA GLN A 128 -14.37 -11.71 -21.03
C GLN A 128 -14.84 -13.04 -21.66
N ILE A 129 -15.85 -13.70 -21.07
CA ILE A 129 -16.55 -14.83 -21.70
C ILE A 129 -17.48 -14.34 -22.83
N GLY A 130 -17.91 -13.07 -22.79
CA GLY A 130 -18.80 -12.46 -23.78
C GLY A 130 -18.11 -11.65 -24.89
N ASP A 131 -17.00 -10.95 -24.59
CA ASP A 131 -16.25 -10.13 -25.54
C ASP A 131 -14.76 -10.54 -25.61
N ASN A 132 -14.26 -10.80 -26.83
CA ASN A 132 -12.92 -11.30 -27.13
C ASN A 132 -11.77 -10.28 -27.00
N THR A 133 -11.98 -9.12 -26.37
CA THR A 133 -10.94 -8.07 -26.27
C THR A 133 -10.38 -7.96 -24.85
N PRO A 134 -9.15 -8.46 -24.59
CA PRO A 134 -8.52 -8.40 -23.26
C PRO A 134 -7.96 -7.00 -22.98
N LEU A 135 -8.82 -6.03 -22.65
CA LEU A 135 -8.44 -4.65 -22.31
C LEU A 135 -8.16 -4.44 -20.80
N ASN A 136 -8.21 -5.50 -19.98
CA ASN A 136 -8.09 -5.43 -18.52
C ASN A 136 -6.86 -4.67 -18.05
N GLY A 137 -5.71 -4.94 -18.67
CA GLY A 137 -4.51 -4.26 -18.24
C GLY A 137 -4.43 -2.79 -18.73
N PHE A 138 -5.18 -2.41 -19.78
CA PHE A 138 -5.26 -1.00 -20.19
C PHE A 138 -6.01 -0.20 -19.13
N ALA A 139 -7.03 -0.79 -18.52
CA ALA A 139 -7.68 -0.20 -17.36
C ALA A 139 -6.73 -0.13 -16.15
N ASP A 140 -5.91 -1.16 -15.93
CA ASP A 140 -4.89 -1.13 -14.88
C ASP A 140 -3.84 -0.03 -15.09
N ALA A 141 -3.34 0.12 -16.32
CA ALA A 141 -2.43 1.19 -16.67
C ALA A 141 -3.12 2.57 -16.56
N GLY A 142 -4.36 2.65 -17.03
CA GLY A 142 -5.17 3.87 -17.05
C GLY A 142 -5.33 4.48 -15.67
N TYR A 143 -5.71 3.70 -14.65
CA TYR A 143 -5.83 4.24 -13.30
C TYR A 143 -4.49 4.76 -12.78
N THR A 144 -3.39 4.05 -13.04
CA THR A 144 -2.08 4.51 -12.57
C THR A 144 -1.64 5.84 -13.20
N PHE A 145 -1.89 6.04 -14.50
CA PHE A 145 -1.59 7.31 -15.16
C PHE A 145 -2.43 8.46 -14.59
N VAL A 146 -3.74 8.24 -14.43
CA VAL A 146 -4.65 9.24 -13.87
C VAL A 146 -4.25 9.58 -12.44
N SER A 147 -3.92 8.58 -11.61
CA SER A 147 -3.43 8.80 -10.24
C SER A 147 -2.16 9.64 -10.20
N VAL A 148 -1.17 9.35 -11.05
CA VAL A 148 0.08 10.11 -11.10
C VAL A 148 -0.18 11.57 -11.47
N ILE A 149 -1.02 11.82 -12.48
CA ILE A 149 -1.40 13.18 -12.89
C ILE A 149 -2.06 13.91 -11.72
N LEU A 150 -3.02 13.28 -11.05
CA LEU A 150 -3.71 13.88 -9.92
C LEU A 150 -2.76 14.17 -8.74
N ILE A 151 -1.82 13.26 -8.44
CA ILE A 151 -0.82 13.47 -7.38
C ILE A 151 0.12 14.62 -7.73
N LEU A 152 0.53 14.74 -8.99
CA LEU A 152 1.36 15.85 -9.47
C LEU A 152 0.63 17.18 -9.35
N ILE A 153 -0.64 17.23 -9.77
CA ILE A 153 -1.50 18.42 -9.60
C ILE A 153 -1.58 18.77 -8.11
N MET A 154 -1.85 17.80 -7.25
CA MET A 154 -1.94 18.00 -5.80
C MET A 154 -0.64 18.56 -5.21
N ASN A 155 0.52 18.07 -5.65
CA ASN A 155 1.83 18.53 -5.20
C ASN A 155 2.11 19.98 -5.63
N TRP A 156 1.60 20.39 -6.80
CA TRP A 156 1.82 21.73 -7.32
C TRP A 156 1.12 22.82 -6.48
N TYR A 157 0.03 22.48 -5.79
CA TYR A 157 -0.64 23.38 -4.86
C TYR A 157 -0.12 23.20 -3.44
N SER A 158 0.51 24.25 -2.88
CA SER A 158 0.95 24.29 -1.48
C SER A 158 -0.25 24.42 -0.52
N ILE A 159 -1.04 23.36 -0.39
CA ILE A 159 -2.24 23.31 0.46
C ILE A 159 -1.83 22.99 1.90
N ASN A 160 -2.40 23.72 2.86
CA ASN A 160 -2.26 23.42 4.29
C ASN A 160 -3.13 22.21 4.66
N TRP A 161 -2.57 21.01 4.51
CA TRP A 161 -3.25 19.73 4.76
C TRP A 161 -3.70 19.52 6.21
N ASP A 162 -3.09 20.21 7.19
CA ASP A 162 -3.54 20.16 8.58
C ASP A 162 -4.95 20.74 8.80
N LYS A 163 -5.36 21.70 7.96
CA LYS A 163 -6.68 22.35 8.07
C LYS A 163 -7.69 21.82 7.05
N TRP A 164 -7.23 21.56 5.83
CA TRP A 164 -8.10 21.17 4.71
C TRP A 164 -8.13 19.67 4.46
N GLY A 165 -7.24 18.90 5.08
CA GLY A 165 -7.14 17.45 4.87
C GLY A 165 -8.43 16.72 5.23
N GLU A 166 -9.04 17.03 6.37
CA GLU A 166 -10.32 16.39 6.77
C GLU A 166 -11.45 16.67 5.77
N LEU A 167 -11.55 17.92 5.26
CA LEU A 167 -12.57 18.28 4.27
C LEU A 167 -12.30 17.62 2.90
N ALA A 168 -11.02 17.59 2.48
CA ALA A 168 -10.61 16.93 1.24
C ALA A 168 -10.89 15.42 1.29
N LEU A 169 -10.62 14.77 2.44
CA LEU A 169 -10.95 13.36 2.68
C LEU A 169 -12.44 13.10 2.49
N VAL A 170 -13.31 13.90 3.12
CA VAL A 170 -14.76 13.74 3.01
C VAL A 170 -15.24 13.95 1.58
N GLY A 171 -14.72 14.97 0.89
CA GLY A 171 -15.04 15.25 -0.51
C GLY A 171 -14.66 14.09 -1.44
N ILE A 172 -13.41 13.63 -1.34
CA ILE A 172 -12.89 12.52 -2.16
C ILE A 172 -13.64 11.22 -1.83
N SER A 173 -13.96 10.96 -0.57
CA SER A 173 -14.71 9.76 -0.17
C SER A 173 -16.14 9.78 -0.71
N SER A 174 -16.84 10.92 -0.63
CA SER A 174 -18.19 11.08 -1.19
C SER A 174 -18.21 10.89 -2.70
N LEU A 175 -17.20 11.44 -3.39
CA LEU A 175 -17.04 11.26 -4.82
C LEU A 175 -16.76 9.79 -5.18
N SER A 176 -15.89 9.12 -4.43
CA SER A 176 -15.60 7.68 -4.62
C SER A 176 -16.84 6.81 -4.41
N ALA A 177 -17.69 7.13 -3.44
CA ALA A 177 -18.95 6.43 -3.20
C ALA A 177 -19.94 6.64 -4.36
N THR A 178 -20.01 7.86 -4.90
CA THR A 178 -20.85 8.19 -6.06
C THR A 178 -20.44 7.37 -7.29
N PHE A 179 -19.14 7.29 -7.57
CA PHE A 179 -18.63 6.43 -8.65
C PHE A 179 -18.95 4.96 -8.43
N LEU A 180 -18.92 4.47 -7.20
CA LEU A 180 -19.29 3.09 -6.86
C LEU A 180 -20.77 2.79 -7.11
N VAL A 181 -21.66 3.75 -6.81
CA VAL A 181 -23.10 3.62 -7.08
C VAL A 181 -23.36 3.61 -8.59
N ILE A 182 -22.71 4.49 -9.35
CA ILE A 182 -22.81 4.51 -10.82
C ILE A 182 -22.27 3.20 -11.40
N PHE A 183 -21.16 2.70 -10.86
CA PHE A 183 -20.57 1.42 -11.25
C PHE A 183 -21.52 0.24 -11.00
N SER A 184 -22.27 0.24 -9.89
CA SER A 184 -23.28 -0.77 -9.58
C SER A 184 -24.44 -0.78 -10.60
N GLN A 185 -24.77 0.37 -11.19
CA GLN A 185 -25.86 0.49 -12.16
C GLN A 185 -25.42 0.29 -13.61
N ALA A 186 -24.11 0.22 -13.88
CA ALA A 186 -23.58 0.13 -15.23
C ALA A 186 -23.81 -1.28 -15.83
N GLN A 187 -24.48 -1.32 -17.00
CA GLN A 187 -24.72 -2.55 -17.78
C GLN A 187 -23.78 -2.70 -18.98
N HIS A 188 -22.91 -1.71 -19.22
CA HIS A 188 -22.00 -1.66 -20.36
C HIS A 188 -20.54 -1.65 -19.89
N ALA A 189 -19.65 -2.31 -20.63
CA ALA A 189 -18.24 -2.47 -20.26
C ALA A 189 -17.46 -1.13 -20.16
N TYR A 190 -17.67 -0.21 -21.09
CA TYR A 190 -16.95 1.08 -21.15
C TYR A 190 -17.15 1.98 -19.90
N PRO A 191 -18.39 2.31 -19.46
CA PRO A 191 -18.58 3.14 -18.26
C PRO A 191 -18.09 2.44 -16.99
N MET A 192 -18.12 1.11 -16.96
CA MET A 192 -17.61 0.30 -15.86
C MET A 192 -16.09 0.46 -15.71
N TYR A 193 -15.33 0.39 -16.81
CA TYR A 193 -13.88 0.65 -16.80
C TYR A 193 -13.56 2.09 -16.35
N ALA A 194 -14.28 3.09 -16.87
CA ALA A 194 -14.03 4.49 -16.53
C ALA A 194 -14.28 4.79 -15.04
N CYS A 195 -15.36 4.24 -14.47
CA CYS A 195 -15.66 4.42 -13.04
C CYS A 195 -14.64 3.72 -12.15
N TYR A 196 -14.16 2.53 -12.54
CA TYR A 196 -13.09 1.84 -11.82
C TYR A 196 -11.78 2.66 -11.82
N ILE A 197 -11.36 3.15 -12.99
CA ILE A 197 -10.17 4.00 -13.15
C ILE A 197 -10.27 5.23 -12.27
N ALA A 198 -11.42 5.91 -12.28
CA ALA A 198 -11.65 7.10 -11.46
C ALA A 198 -11.59 6.76 -9.96
N TYR A 199 -12.25 5.68 -9.54
CA TYR A 199 -12.28 5.24 -8.14
C TYR A 199 -10.86 4.97 -7.59
N GLU A 200 -10.05 4.19 -8.31
CA GLU A 200 -8.67 3.87 -7.90
C GLU A 200 -7.77 5.11 -7.91
N ALA A 201 -8.02 6.06 -8.81
CA ALA A 201 -7.30 7.32 -8.81
C ALA A 201 -7.61 8.19 -7.57
N PHE A 202 -8.88 8.26 -7.19
CA PHE A 202 -9.29 8.93 -5.95
C PHE A 202 -8.74 8.22 -4.70
N TYR A 203 -8.71 6.89 -4.68
CA TYR A 203 -8.09 6.12 -3.61
C TYR A 203 -6.61 6.51 -3.41
N GLN A 204 -5.83 6.59 -4.49
CA GLN A 204 -4.42 6.94 -4.41
C GLN A 204 -4.17 8.37 -3.96
N LEU A 205 -5.01 9.32 -4.38
CA LEU A 205 -4.98 10.68 -3.85
C LEU A 205 -5.22 10.69 -2.33
N MET A 206 -6.22 9.94 -1.89
CA MET A 206 -6.64 9.91 -0.50
C MET A 206 -5.55 9.38 0.43
N ILE A 207 -4.84 8.33 0.00
CA ILE A 207 -3.65 7.81 0.68
C ILE A 207 -2.53 8.83 0.73
N THR A 208 -2.30 9.55 -0.38
CA THR A 208 -1.23 10.55 -0.46
C THR A 208 -1.48 11.73 0.48
N ILE A 209 -2.73 12.12 0.68
CA ILE A 209 -3.12 13.17 1.64
C ILE A 209 -2.97 12.68 3.08
N ALA A 210 -3.22 11.39 3.31
CA ALA A 210 -3.21 10.77 4.63
C ALA A 210 -1.81 10.37 5.13
N GLN A 211 -0.78 10.49 4.28
CA GLN A 211 0.60 10.10 4.57
C GLN A 211 1.45 11.33 4.85
#